data_AF-A0AAV7BM93-F1
#
_entry.id   AF-A0AAV7BM93-F1
#
_cell.length_a   1.000
_cell.length_b   1.000
_cell.length_c   1.000
_cell.angle_alpha   90.00
_cell.angle_beta   90.00
_cell.angle_gamma   90.00
#
_symmetry.space_group_name_H-M   'P 1'
#
loop_
_entity.id
_entity.type
_entity.pdbx_description
1 polymer ?
#
loop_
_entity_poly.entity_id
_entity_poly.type
_entity_poly.pdbx_seq_one_letter_code
_entity_poly.pdbx_strand_id
1 'polypeptide(L)'
;MAQPQKFFENLSGAGKAIGVLTSGGDAQGMNAAVRAVVRMGIYVEAKVYFVHEGYQGMVDGGDNIIEVSWESVSSILQVGGTVIGSARCKAFRSREGRLQAAYNLIQKGITNLCVIGGDGSLTGANLFREEWSGLLEELVKNGKIAPAAAKEHSHLNIVGMVGSIDNDFCGTDMTIGTDSALHRIIEVVDAIMTTAQSHQRTFVLEVMGRHCGYLALVSALACGADWVFIPESPPEEDWENNMCVKLSENRARKKRLNIIIVSEGAIDRQNNPITSEKIKDLVVSRLGFDTRVTILGHVQRGGTPSAFDRILASRMGVECVLALLEATAETPACVVSLCGNQAVRLPLMECVQMTQEVQKAMDERRFEDAVRLRGRSFENNLNTYKLLSHKKNISELPKSNFNVAVLNVGAPAAGMNGAVRSAVRVGITEGHKMFAVNDGFEGFAKGQIKEIRWGDVGGWTGQGGSILGTKRTLPAKYFDQIAEQIRANSINALLVIGGFEAYLGLMELTVARGKYDEFCIPMVMVPATVSNNVPGSDFSIGADTALNTITDTCDRIKQSASGTKRRVFIIETMGGYCGYLSNMGGLAAGADAAYIFEEQFDIRELQVLTNIEGRFIKSVK
;
A
#
# COMPACT_ATOMS: atom_id res chain seq x y z
N MET A 1 -4.48 -40.13 2.74
CA MET A 1 -5.06 -39.11 3.65
C MET A 1 -3.90 -38.36 4.26
N ALA A 2 -3.49 -37.26 3.64
CA ALA A 2 -2.60 -36.32 4.30
C ALA A 2 -3.47 -35.57 5.33
N GLN A 3 -3.16 -35.70 6.62
CA GLN A 3 -3.68 -34.76 7.60
C GLN A 3 -3.23 -33.36 7.16
N PRO A 4 -4.08 -32.32 7.26
CA PRO A 4 -3.62 -30.96 7.03
C PRO A 4 -2.54 -30.67 8.08
N GLN A 5 -1.29 -30.55 7.64
CA GLN A 5 -0.19 -30.10 8.50
C GLN A 5 -0.60 -28.73 9.06
N LYS A 6 -0.88 -28.65 10.36
CA LYS A 6 -1.09 -27.37 11.02
C LYS A 6 0.27 -26.67 11.03
N PHE A 7 0.38 -25.53 10.36
CA PHE A 7 1.60 -24.74 10.20
C PHE A 7 2.28 -24.31 11.53
N PHE A 8 1.64 -24.52 12.70
CA PHE A 8 2.00 -23.95 14.00
C PHE A 8 2.09 -24.98 15.16
N GLU A 9 2.33 -26.27 14.89
CA GLU A 9 2.20 -27.38 15.87
C GLU A 9 2.94 -27.23 17.22
N ASN A 10 3.89 -26.31 17.36
CA ASN A 10 4.72 -26.19 18.57
C ASN A 10 4.55 -24.90 19.38
N LEU A 11 3.65 -23.98 18.98
CA LEU A 11 3.46 -22.69 19.65
C LEU A 11 2.13 -22.67 20.44
N SER A 12 2.23 -22.70 21.77
CA SER A 12 1.10 -22.50 22.69
C SER A 12 1.30 -21.24 23.53
N GLY A 13 0.25 -20.43 23.59
CA GLY A 13 0.08 -19.27 24.45
C GLY A 13 -0.73 -19.57 25.71
N ALA A 14 -1.01 -20.84 26.01
CA ALA A 14 -1.75 -21.22 27.21
C ALA A 14 -1.09 -20.63 28.47
N GLY A 15 -1.89 -19.94 29.29
CA GLY A 15 -1.42 -19.24 30.50
C GLY A 15 -0.78 -17.87 30.24
N LYS A 16 -0.64 -17.42 28.98
CA LYS A 16 -0.19 -16.07 28.64
C LYS A 16 -1.37 -15.14 28.39
N ALA A 17 -1.18 -13.87 28.69
CA ALA A 17 -2.12 -12.79 28.37
C ALA A 17 -1.46 -11.74 27.45
N ILE A 18 -2.19 -11.35 26.40
CA ILE A 18 -1.78 -10.37 25.39
C ILE A 18 -2.71 -9.16 25.49
N GLY A 19 -2.16 -7.96 25.70
CA GLY A 19 -2.88 -6.70 25.54
C GLY A 19 -2.66 -6.14 24.13
N VAL A 20 -3.73 -5.72 23.46
CA VAL A 20 -3.64 -5.01 22.17
C VAL A 20 -4.22 -3.60 22.30
N LEU A 21 -3.49 -2.61 21.83
CA LEU A 21 -3.88 -1.20 21.87
C LEU A 21 -3.58 -0.49 20.56
N THR A 22 -4.43 0.47 20.20
CA THR A 22 -4.18 1.39 19.08
C THR A 22 -3.88 2.77 19.64
N SER A 23 -2.77 3.39 19.20
CA SER A 23 -2.38 4.72 19.68
C SER A 23 -1.80 5.62 18.60
N GLY A 24 -2.01 6.93 18.76
CA GLY A 24 -1.59 7.94 17.82
C GLY A 24 -2.69 8.29 16.81
N GLY A 25 -2.27 8.72 15.62
CA GLY A 25 -3.21 8.92 14.52
C GLY A 25 -3.81 7.61 14.06
N ASP A 26 -5.13 7.56 13.86
CA ASP A 26 -5.78 6.40 13.29
C ASP A 26 -5.41 6.22 11.80
N ALA A 27 -5.44 4.97 11.35
CA ALA A 27 -5.15 4.59 9.98
C ALA A 27 -6.08 3.43 9.58
N GLN A 28 -6.53 3.42 8.33
CA GLN A 28 -7.40 2.39 7.81
C GLN A 28 -6.66 1.05 7.79
N GLY A 29 -7.24 0.02 8.41
CA GLY A 29 -6.61 -1.29 8.57
C GLY A 29 -6.18 -1.61 10.00
N MET A 30 -6.17 -0.63 10.92
CA MET A 30 -5.94 -0.91 12.36
C MET A 30 -6.93 -1.95 12.90
N ASN A 31 -8.20 -1.90 12.51
CA ASN A 31 -9.19 -2.93 12.88
C ASN A 31 -8.86 -4.32 12.34
N ALA A 32 -8.29 -4.41 11.13
CA ALA A 32 -7.85 -5.68 10.55
C ALA A 32 -6.67 -6.27 11.36
N ALA A 33 -5.74 -5.42 11.79
CA ALA A 33 -4.62 -5.79 12.63
C ALA A 33 -5.08 -6.26 14.03
N VAL A 34 -5.95 -5.49 14.69
CA VAL A 34 -6.57 -5.88 15.98
C VAL A 34 -7.29 -7.23 15.85
N ARG A 35 -8.08 -7.40 14.78
CA ARG A 35 -8.78 -8.68 14.50
C ARG A 35 -7.79 -9.83 14.40
N ALA A 36 -6.70 -9.68 13.64
CA ALA A 36 -5.72 -10.73 13.47
C ALA A 36 -5.02 -11.10 14.78
N VAL A 37 -4.63 -10.11 15.59
CA VAL A 37 -4.02 -10.35 16.92
C VAL A 37 -4.97 -11.12 17.84
N VAL A 38 -6.25 -10.72 17.92
CA VAL A 38 -7.23 -11.42 18.76
C VAL A 38 -7.48 -12.85 18.29
N ARG A 39 -7.73 -13.05 16.99
CA ARG A 39 -8.02 -14.38 16.44
C ARG A 39 -6.81 -15.30 16.59
N MET A 40 -5.62 -14.82 16.26
CA MET A 40 -4.41 -15.61 16.37
C MET A 40 -4.07 -15.92 17.83
N GLY A 41 -4.19 -14.94 18.74
CA GLY A 41 -4.00 -15.15 20.18
C GLY A 41 -4.93 -16.21 20.76
N ILE A 42 -6.22 -16.16 20.41
CA ILE A 42 -7.18 -17.20 20.84
C ILE A 42 -6.88 -18.55 20.18
N TYR A 43 -6.48 -18.58 18.92
CA TYR A 43 -6.13 -19.80 18.19
C TYR A 43 -4.95 -20.55 18.84
N VAL A 44 -3.97 -19.81 19.36
CA VAL A 44 -2.83 -20.36 20.12
C VAL A 44 -3.12 -20.45 21.63
N GLU A 45 -4.38 -20.35 22.06
CA GLU A 45 -4.83 -20.52 23.46
C GLU A 45 -4.34 -19.44 24.46
N ALA A 46 -3.89 -18.28 23.97
CA ALA A 46 -3.63 -17.11 24.81
C ALA A 46 -4.91 -16.36 25.15
N LYS A 47 -4.94 -15.70 26.31
CA LYS A 47 -5.96 -14.69 26.61
C LYS A 47 -5.60 -13.39 25.93
N VAL A 48 -6.59 -12.73 25.32
CA VAL A 48 -6.37 -11.44 24.66
C VAL A 48 -7.26 -10.38 25.29
N TYR A 49 -6.69 -9.19 25.49
CA TYR A 49 -7.34 -8.04 26.09
C TYR A 49 -7.31 -6.85 25.14
N PHE A 50 -8.45 -6.18 24.96
CA PHE A 50 -8.46 -4.83 24.42
C PHE A 50 -8.00 -3.85 25.49
N VAL A 51 -7.19 -2.89 25.07
CA VAL A 51 -6.89 -1.69 25.84
C VAL A 51 -7.46 -0.51 25.07
N HIS A 52 -8.58 0.01 25.57
CA HIS A 52 -9.31 1.09 24.94
C HIS A 52 -8.54 2.42 25.00
N GLU A 53 -8.79 3.32 24.05
CA GLU A 53 -8.22 4.67 24.01
C GLU A 53 -6.67 4.70 24.07
N GLY A 54 -6.02 3.64 23.61
CA GLY A 54 -4.57 3.51 23.56
C GLY A 54 -3.90 3.61 24.94
N TYR A 55 -2.84 4.41 25.03
CA TYR A 55 -2.12 4.63 26.29
C TYR A 55 -3.02 5.23 27.39
N GLN A 56 -4.06 5.97 27.02
CA GLN A 56 -4.95 6.59 28.01
C GLN A 56 -5.72 5.53 28.79
N GLY A 57 -6.40 4.61 28.11
CA GLY A 57 -7.11 3.53 28.81
C GLY A 57 -6.16 2.54 29.50
N MET A 58 -4.91 2.41 29.05
CA MET A 58 -3.91 1.65 29.79
C MET A 58 -3.59 2.29 31.15
N VAL A 59 -3.48 3.63 31.21
CA VAL A 59 -3.27 4.39 32.46
C VAL A 59 -4.54 4.38 33.32
N ASP A 60 -5.71 4.55 32.71
CA ASP A 60 -6.98 4.60 33.45
C ASP A 60 -7.35 3.23 34.03
N GLY A 61 -7.02 2.14 33.33
CA GLY A 61 -7.28 0.78 33.77
C GLY A 61 -8.78 0.45 33.85
N GLY A 62 -9.13 -0.48 34.74
CA GLY A 62 -10.52 -0.87 34.98
C GLY A 62 -11.21 -1.40 33.72
N ASP A 63 -12.33 -0.79 33.37
CA ASP A 63 -13.17 -1.17 32.22
C ASP A 63 -12.55 -0.81 30.86
N ASN A 64 -11.41 -0.12 30.84
CA ASN A 64 -10.66 0.10 29.61
C ASN A 64 -9.83 -1.12 29.21
N ILE A 65 -9.61 -2.10 30.10
CA ILE A 65 -8.85 -3.31 29.83
C ILE A 65 -9.78 -4.53 29.95
N ILE A 66 -10.31 -4.97 28.81
CA ILE A 66 -11.34 -6.00 28.73
C ILE A 66 -10.85 -7.25 28.01
N GLU A 67 -11.13 -8.43 28.58
CA GLU A 67 -10.88 -9.70 27.90
C GLU A 67 -11.84 -9.86 26.74
N VAL A 68 -11.35 -10.32 25.59
CA VAL A 68 -12.15 -10.41 24.36
C VAL A 68 -12.31 -11.83 23.88
N SER A 69 -13.45 -12.10 23.23
CA SER A 69 -13.74 -13.38 22.62
C SER A 69 -13.51 -13.34 21.11
N TRP A 70 -13.66 -14.52 20.48
CA TRP A 70 -13.61 -14.66 19.03
C TRP A 70 -14.63 -13.73 18.35
N GLU A 71 -15.82 -13.58 18.93
CA GLU A 71 -16.92 -12.79 18.38
C GLU A 71 -16.66 -11.28 18.48
N SER A 72 -15.91 -10.81 19.48
CA SER A 72 -15.62 -9.38 19.74
C SER A 72 -14.96 -8.65 18.57
N VAL A 73 -14.25 -9.38 17.70
CA VAL A 73 -13.59 -8.84 16.49
C VAL A 73 -14.26 -9.29 15.20
N SER A 74 -15.56 -9.58 15.25
CA SER A 74 -16.36 -9.85 14.06
C SER A 74 -16.86 -8.55 13.45
N SER A 75 -17.00 -8.50 12.12
CA SER A 75 -17.51 -7.34 11.40
C SER A 75 -16.70 -6.04 11.53
N ILE A 76 -15.45 -6.10 12.01
CA ILE A 76 -14.56 -4.92 12.11
C ILE A 76 -13.56 -4.81 10.95
N LEU A 77 -13.36 -5.89 10.17
CA LEU A 77 -12.33 -5.96 9.12
C LEU A 77 -12.45 -4.86 8.06
N GLN A 78 -13.69 -4.54 7.69
CA GLN A 78 -14.03 -3.57 6.66
C GLN A 78 -14.21 -2.13 7.16
N VAL A 79 -13.99 -1.89 8.45
CA VAL A 79 -14.27 -0.60 9.10
C VAL A 79 -12.99 0.23 9.20
N GLY A 80 -13.06 1.51 8.82
CA GLY A 80 -11.96 2.46 8.99
C GLY A 80 -11.69 2.82 10.45
N GLY A 81 -10.60 3.55 10.70
CA GLY A 81 -10.18 3.95 12.04
C GLY A 81 -9.90 2.77 12.97
N THR A 82 -10.23 2.91 14.25
CA THR A 82 -10.07 1.88 15.29
C THR A 82 -11.33 1.74 16.16
N VAL A 83 -11.84 0.51 16.33
CA VAL A 83 -12.99 0.21 17.18
C VAL A 83 -12.67 0.24 18.68
N ILE A 84 -11.38 0.19 19.03
CA ILE A 84 -10.94 0.28 20.43
C ILE A 84 -10.51 1.69 20.82
N GLY A 85 -10.63 2.66 19.90
CA GLY A 85 -10.28 4.05 20.16
C GLY A 85 -8.78 4.33 20.15
N SER A 86 -8.42 5.60 20.02
CA SER A 86 -7.04 6.06 20.11
C SER A 86 -7.03 7.45 20.73
N ALA A 87 -6.35 7.60 21.86
CA ALA A 87 -6.20 8.88 22.53
C ALA A 87 -4.73 9.26 22.69
N ARG A 88 -4.45 10.56 22.56
CA ARG A 88 -3.16 11.14 22.97
C ARG A 88 -3.11 11.14 24.50
N CYS A 89 -2.20 10.36 25.08
CA CYS A 89 -2.05 10.29 26.53
C CYS A 89 -0.90 11.18 27.02
N LYS A 90 -1.22 12.30 27.69
CA LYS A 90 -0.20 13.14 28.36
C LYS A 90 0.35 12.44 29.59
N ALA A 91 -0.49 11.72 30.34
CA ALA A 91 -0.10 11.03 31.56
C ALA A 91 1.00 9.99 31.31
N PHE A 92 0.95 9.26 30.20
CA PHE A 92 1.96 8.25 29.86
C PHE A 92 3.36 8.83 29.58
N ARG A 93 3.47 10.15 29.36
CA ARG A 93 4.77 10.83 29.26
C ARG A 93 5.45 10.99 30.62
N SER A 94 4.71 10.97 31.73
CA SER A 94 5.29 10.96 33.07
C SER A 94 5.54 9.53 33.56
N ARG A 95 6.54 9.37 34.42
CA ARG A 95 6.83 8.08 35.06
C ARG A 95 5.67 7.61 35.93
N GLU A 96 4.94 8.52 36.57
CA GLU A 96 3.75 8.21 37.37
C GLU A 96 2.63 7.59 36.52
N GLY A 97 2.36 8.12 35.33
CA GLY A 97 1.40 7.52 34.42
C GLY A 97 1.84 6.12 33.95
N ARG A 98 3.13 5.94 33.65
CA ARG A 98 3.68 4.62 33.31
C ARG A 98 3.60 3.64 34.47
N LEU A 99 3.86 4.09 35.70
CA LEU A 99 3.71 3.30 36.93
C LEU A 99 2.27 2.79 37.09
N GLN A 100 1.29 3.68 36.88
CA GLN A 100 -0.13 3.31 36.93
C GLN A 100 -0.52 2.33 35.80
N ALA A 101 -0.02 2.54 34.58
CA ALA A 101 -0.23 1.62 33.47
C ALA A 101 0.34 0.22 33.76
N ALA A 102 1.57 0.14 34.28
CA ALA A 102 2.19 -1.13 34.68
C ALA A 102 1.36 -1.85 35.74
N TYR A 103 0.89 -1.13 36.75
CA TYR A 103 -0.01 -1.68 37.77
C TYR A 103 -1.26 -2.30 37.14
N ASN A 104 -1.94 -1.59 36.24
CA ASN A 104 -3.17 -2.06 35.61
C ASN A 104 -2.95 -3.32 34.74
N LEU A 105 -1.83 -3.41 34.02
CA LEU A 105 -1.47 -4.59 33.23
C LEU A 105 -1.26 -5.82 34.12
N ILE A 106 -0.53 -5.66 35.23
CA ILE A 106 -0.24 -6.74 36.18
C ILE A 106 -1.51 -7.27 36.84
N GLN A 107 -2.48 -6.39 37.15
CA GLN A 107 -3.79 -6.81 37.69
C GLN A 107 -4.54 -7.77 36.76
N LYS A 108 -4.23 -7.75 35.45
CA LYS A 108 -4.82 -8.63 34.44
C LYS A 108 -3.85 -9.73 33.97
N GLY A 109 -2.65 -9.81 34.55
CA GLY A 109 -1.60 -10.74 34.15
C GLY A 109 -0.98 -10.46 32.79
N ILE A 110 -1.11 -9.24 32.26
CA ILE A 110 -0.65 -8.88 30.91
C ILE A 110 0.83 -8.52 30.93
N THR A 111 1.65 -9.34 30.27
CA THR A 111 3.10 -9.12 30.04
C THR A 111 3.49 -9.16 28.57
N ASN A 112 2.51 -9.31 27.68
CA ASN A 112 2.70 -9.29 26.23
C ASN A 112 1.86 -8.16 25.67
N LEU A 113 2.50 -7.18 25.03
CA LEU A 113 1.84 -5.97 24.56
C LEU A 113 2.04 -5.81 23.05
N CYS A 114 0.93 -5.79 22.32
CA CYS A 114 0.88 -5.42 20.91
C CYS A 114 0.49 -3.95 20.79
N VAL A 115 1.40 -3.12 20.28
CA VAL A 115 1.18 -1.68 20.10
C VAL A 115 1.01 -1.37 18.61
N ILE A 116 -0.17 -0.90 18.23
CA ILE A 116 -0.49 -0.53 16.84
C ILE A 116 -0.53 1.00 16.75
N GLY A 117 0.39 1.60 16.00
CA GLY A 117 0.44 3.06 15.90
C GLY A 117 1.62 3.57 15.09
N GLY A 118 1.77 4.90 15.04
CA GLY A 118 2.91 5.56 14.40
C GLY A 118 4.16 5.65 15.29
N ASP A 119 5.17 6.34 14.78
CA ASP A 119 6.50 6.52 15.39
C ASP A 119 6.46 6.91 16.89
N GLY A 120 5.73 7.96 17.24
CA GLY A 120 5.64 8.42 18.63
C GLY A 120 5.02 7.40 19.60
N SER A 121 4.10 6.56 19.10
CA SER A 121 3.48 5.49 19.90
C SER A 121 4.47 4.37 20.17
N LEU A 122 5.25 3.99 19.16
CA LEU A 122 6.26 2.93 19.25
C LEU A 122 7.48 3.38 20.07
N THR A 123 7.89 4.64 19.96
CA THR A 123 8.89 5.26 20.85
C THR A 123 8.47 5.16 22.32
N GLY A 124 7.20 5.49 22.62
CA GLY A 124 6.64 5.38 23.97
C GLY A 124 6.60 3.93 24.48
N ALA A 125 6.33 2.97 23.60
CA ALA A 125 6.34 1.55 23.94
C ALA A 125 7.75 1.09 24.34
N ASN A 126 8.78 1.50 23.58
CA ASN A 126 10.16 1.14 23.91
C ASN A 126 10.58 1.67 25.28
N LEU A 127 10.34 2.97 25.54
CA LEU A 127 10.65 3.58 26.83
C LEU A 127 9.97 2.84 27.99
N PHE A 128 8.71 2.42 27.79
CA PHE A 128 7.96 1.69 28.79
C PHE A 128 8.57 0.32 29.12
N ARG A 129 9.08 -0.39 28.10
CA ARG A 129 9.80 -1.65 28.30
C ARG A 129 11.12 -1.44 29.05
N GLU A 130 11.89 -0.41 28.68
CA GLU A 130 13.18 -0.11 29.34
C GLU A 130 12.98 0.22 30.84
N GLU A 131 11.93 0.95 31.17
CA GLU A 131 11.62 1.32 32.55
C GLU A 131 10.93 0.20 33.35
N TRP A 132 10.47 -0.89 32.71
CA TRP A 132 9.58 -1.90 33.30
C TRP A 132 10.05 -2.41 34.66
N SER A 133 11.31 -2.85 34.77
CA SER A 133 11.88 -3.38 36.01
C SER A 133 11.84 -2.34 37.15
N GLY A 134 12.17 -1.08 36.84
CA GLY A 134 12.14 0.00 37.81
C GLY A 134 10.72 0.38 38.24
N LEU A 135 9.73 0.22 37.36
CA LEU A 135 8.31 0.41 37.70
C LEU A 135 7.83 -0.70 38.65
N LEU A 136 8.23 -1.96 38.42
CA LEU A 136 7.88 -3.08 39.29
C LEU A 136 8.47 -2.91 40.70
N GLU A 137 9.74 -2.54 40.81
CA GLU A 137 10.39 -2.26 42.10
C GLU A 137 9.65 -1.18 42.89
N GLU A 138 9.24 -0.12 42.20
CA GLU A 138 8.50 0.99 42.79
C GLU A 138 7.09 0.57 43.23
N LEU A 139 6.38 -0.24 42.44
CA LEU A 139 5.07 -0.79 42.82
C LEU A 139 5.15 -1.71 44.05
N VAL A 140 6.20 -2.52 44.16
CA VAL A 140 6.45 -3.36 45.34
C VAL A 140 6.76 -2.50 46.56
N LYS A 141 7.64 -1.50 46.41
CA LYS A 141 8.00 -0.58 47.49
C LYS A 141 6.79 0.21 48.01
N ASN A 142 5.90 0.61 47.11
CA ASN A 142 4.67 1.32 47.44
C ASN A 142 3.55 0.40 47.97
N GLY A 143 3.81 -0.90 48.10
CA GLY A 143 2.84 -1.88 48.60
C GLY A 143 1.65 -2.11 47.66
N LYS A 144 1.75 -1.72 46.39
CA LYS A 144 0.69 -1.87 45.39
C LYS A 144 0.60 -3.29 44.84
N ILE A 145 1.74 -3.98 44.73
CA ILE A 145 1.80 -5.38 44.27
C ILE A 145 2.67 -6.21 45.21
N ALA A 146 2.42 -7.53 45.26
CA ALA A 146 3.25 -8.45 46.03
C ALA A 146 4.58 -8.73 45.29
N PRO A 147 5.69 -9.00 46.02
CA PRO A 147 6.96 -9.37 45.40
C PRO A 147 6.88 -10.60 44.48
N ALA A 148 5.99 -11.56 44.78
CA ALA A 148 5.75 -12.73 43.95
C ALA A 148 5.16 -12.36 42.58
N ALA A 149 4.20 -11.42 42.56
CA ALA A 149 3.60 -10.93 41.32
C ALA A 149 4.62 -10.18 40.47
N ALA A 150 5.49 -9.36 41.08
CA ALA A 150 6.58 -8.70 40.36
C ALA A 150 7.57 -9.70 39.73
N LYS A 151 7.85 -10.82 40.39
CA LYS A 151 8.73 -11.87 39.86
C LYS A 151 8.10 -12.60 38.67
N GLU A 152 6.82 -12.95 38.78
CA GLU A 152 6.06 -13.61 37.70
C GLU A 152 5.93 -12.74 36.46
N HIS A 153 5.77 -11.42 36.64
CA HIS A 153 5.60 -10.45 35.55
C HIS A 153 6.88 -9.64 35.27
N SER A 154 8.04 -10.21 35.58
CA SER A 154 9.33 -9.52 35.55
C SER A 154 9.76 -9.05 34.16
N HIS A 155 9.19 -9.62 33.10
CA HIS A 155 9.52 -9.28 31.72
C HIS A 155 8.30 -8.81 30.94
N LEU A 156 8.46 -7.70 30.21
CA LEU A 156 7.46 -7.15 29.31
C LEU A 156 7.89 -7.37 27.86
N ASN A 157 7.15 -8.24 27.16
CA ASN A 157 7.28 -8.45 25.73
C ASN A 157 6.50 -7.38 24.99
N ILE A 158 7.16 -6.65 24.09
CA ILE A 158 6.52 -5.66 23.23
C ILE A 158 6.80 -5.98 21.79
N VAL A 159 5.73 -5.99 20.99
CA VAL A 159 5.80 -6.02 19.54
C VAL A 159 4.97 -4.88 18.96
N GLY A 160 5.59 -4.10 18.09
CA GLY A 160 4.97 -2.97 17.40
C GLY A 160 4.45 -3.35 16.01
N MET A 161 3.37 -2.69 15.60
CA MET A 161 2.94 -2.64 14.20
C MET A 161 2.72 -1.19 13.80
N VAL A 162 3.17 -0.83 12.60
CA VAL A 162 3.11 0.55 12.15
C VAL A 162 1.76 0.85 11.49
N GLY A 163 0.89 1.53 12.22
CA GLY A 163 -0.37 2.09 11.72
C GLY A 163 -0.23 3.58 11.46
N SER A 164 0.03 3.94 10.21
CA SER A 164 0.26 5.32 9.76
C SER A 164 -0.11 5.44 8.29
N ILE A 165 -0.73 6.55 7.89
CA ILE A 165 -0.99 6.83 6.47
C ILE A 165 0.24 7.43 5.78
N ASP A 166 1.16 7.99 6.55
CA ASP A 166 2.24 8.86 6.06
C ASP A 166 3.42 8.06 5.46
N ASN A 167 3.49 6.74 5.71
CA ASN A 167 4.64 5.87 5.41
C ASN A 167 5.97 6.47 5.89
N ASP A 168 5.94 6.97 7.13
CA ASP A 168 7.00 7.78 7.75
C ASP A 168 7.99 6.95 8.58
N PHE A 169 7.68 5.68 8.84
CA PHE A 169 8.51 4.79 9.65
C PHE A 169 9.57 4.07 8.82
N CYS A 170 10.83 4.18 9.23
CA CYS A 170 11.96 3.55 8.54
C CYS A 170 12.00 2.05 8.87
N GLY A 171 12.45 1.24 7.90
CA GLY A 171 12.51 -0.22 8.05
C GLY A 171 11.28 -0.97 7.56
N THR A 172 10.22 -0.28 7.11
CA THR A 172 9.10 -0.91 6.41
C THR A 172 8.95 -0.37 5.00
N ASP A 173 8.64 -1.25 4.04
CA ASP A 173 8.32 -0.84 2.68
C ASP A 173 6.98 -0.09 2.64
N MET A 174 6.04 -0.48 3.51
CA MET A 174 4.68 0.07 3.60
C MET A 174 4.16 0.06 5.05
N THR A 175 3.44 1.10 5.44
CA THR A 175 2.70 1.17 6.70
C THR A 175 1.21 0.88 6.50
N ILE A 176 0.53 0.37 7.53
CA ILE A 176 -0.91 0.10 7.49
C ILE A 176 -1.66 1.44 7.37
N GLY A 177 -2.39 1.61 6.27
CA GLY A 177 -3.28 2.73 5.98
C GLY A 177 -2.80 3.63 4.84
N THR A 178 -1.54 3.51 4.40
CA THR A 178 -1.01 4.35 3.32
C THR A 178 -1.74 4.12 1.99
N ASP A 179 -2.00 2.85 1.64
CA ASP A 179 -2.70 2.53 0.39
C ASP A 179 -4.16 3.01 0.43
N SER A 180 -4.83 2.85 1.57
CA SER A 180 -6.19 3.36 1.77
C SER A 180 -6.26 4.89 1.70
N ALA A 181 -5.29 5.60 2.30
CA ALA A 181 -5.21 7.05 2.21
C ALA A 181 -4.94 7.51 0.77
N LEU A 182 -4.07 6.81 0.05
CA LEU A 182 -3.82 7.05 -1.37
C LEU A 182 -5.10 6.87 -2.21
N HIS A 183 -5.90 5.84 -1.94
CA HIS A 183 -7.22 5.69 -2.57
C HIS A 183 -8.10 6.93 -2.37
N ARG A 184 -8.18 7.46 -1.13
CA ARG A 184 -8.97 8.67 -0.84
C ARG A 184 -8.46 9.88 -1.63
N ILE A 185 -7.14 10.03 -1.75
CA ILE A 185 -6.55 11.14 -2.51
C ILE A 185 -6.89 11.02 -3.98
N ILE A 186 -6.70 9.84 -4.58
CA ILE A 186 -6.95 9.63 -6.00
C ILE A 186 -8.43 9.76 -6.35
N GLU A 187 -9.34 9.29 -5.50
CA GLU A 187 -10.79 9.52 -5.69
C GLU A 187 -11.13 11.01 -5.75
N VAL A 188 -10.55 11.82 -4.86
CA VAL A 188 -10.74 13.28 -4.87
C VAL A 188 -10.13 13.91 -6.11
N VAL A 189 -8.91 13.50 -6.48
CA VAL A 189 -8.23 14.00 -7.68
C VAL A 189 -9.06 13.70 -8.94
N ASP A 190 -9.51 12.46 -9.11
CA ASP A 190 -10.29 12.03 -10.27
C ASP A 190 -11.64 12.74 -10.33
N ALA A 191 -12.30 12.94 -9.19
CA ALA A 191 -13.52 13.74 -9.11
C ALA A 191 -13.28 15.19 -9.55
N ILE A 192 -12.17 15.81 -9.10
CA ILE A 192 -11.80 17.18 -9.45
C ILE A 192 -11.37 17.31 -10.92
N MET A 193 -10.74 16.29 -11.51
CA MET A 193 -10.27 16.33 -12.89
C MET A 193 -11.39 16.68 -13.87
N THR A 194 -12.60 16.14 -13.67
CA THR A 194 -13.75 16.39 -14.55
C THR A 194 -14.16 17.86 -14.60
N THR A 195 -14.23 18.54 -13.46
CA THR A 195 -14.54 19.98 -13.37
C THR A 195 -13.36 20.85 -13.84
N ALA A 196 -12.13 20.42 -13.55
CA ALA A 196 -10.93 21.11 -13.99
C ALA A 196 -10.78 21.13 -15.53
N GLN A 197 -11.08 20.01 -16.20
CA GLN A 197 -11.08 19.94 -17.66
C GLN A 197 -12.15 20.85 -18.29
N SER A 198 -13.32 20.96 -17.66
CA SER A 198 -14.44 21.77 -18.16
C SER A 198 -14.08 23.26 -18.19
N HIS A 199 -13.52 23.78 -17.10
CA HIS A 199 -13.21 25.21 -16.92
C HIS A 199 -11.76 25.58 -17.16
N GLN A 200 -10.95 24.63 -17.63
CA GLN A 200 -9.57 24.89 -17.99
C GLN A 200 -8.69 25.37 -16.81
N ARG A 201 -8.95 24.83 -15.60
CA ARG A 201 -8.41 25.31 -14.31
C ARG A 201 -7.11 24.63 -13.89
N THR A 202 -6.37 25.32 -13.02
CA THR A 202 -5.27 24.73 -12.24
C THR A 202 -5.77 24.40 -10.84
N PHE A 203 -5.48 23.20 -10.35
CA PHE A 203 -5.78 22.80 -8.96
C PHE A 203 -4.49 22.55 -8.20
N VAL A 204 -4.44 23.13 -7.00
CA VAL A 204 -3.40 22.89 -5.99
C VAL A 204 -4.04 22.05 -4.89
N LEU A 205 -3.57 20.83 -4.71
CA LEU A 205 -4.12 19.85 -3.77
C LEU A 205 -3.13 19.64 -2.63
N GLU A 206 -3.56 19.97 -1.41
CA GLU A 206 -2.78 19.74 -0.20
C GLU A 206 -3.11 18.38 0.40
N VAL A 207 -2.08 17.55 0.57
CA VAL A 207 -2.18 16.18 1.09
C VAL A 207 -1.41 16.04 2.39
N MET A 208 -1.88 15.12 3.23
CA MET A 208 -1.24 14.77 4.50
C MET A 208 0.15 14.19 4.28
N GLY A 209 0.93 14.20 5.35
CA GLY A 209 2.32 13.75 5.33
C GLY A 209 3.24 14.67 6.09
N ARG A 210 2.78 15.28 7.20
CA ARG A 210 3.51 16.15 8.14
C ARG A 210 5.00 16.42 7.83
N HIS A 211 5.85 15.39 7.94
CA HIS A 211 7.29 15.44 7.61
C HIS A 211 7.73 14.35 6.61
N CYS A 212 6.78 13.69 5.96
CA CYS A 212 6.99 12.64 4.96
C CYS A 212 6.27 12.96 3.65
N GLY A 213 7.03 13.09 2.56
CA GLY A 213 6.51 13.36 1.23
C GLY A 213 5.96 12.15 0.49
N TYR A 214 5.98 10.95 1.08
CA TYR A 214 5.63 9.70 0.38
C TYR A 214 4.23 9.77 -0.23
N LEU A 215 3.24 10.18 0.56
CA LEU A 215 1.85 10.23 0.13
C LEU A 215 1.64 11.24 -1.01
N ALA A 216 2.31 12.40 -0.95
CA ALA A 216 2.31 13.39 -2.03
C ALA A 216 3.00 12.89 -3.30
N LEU A 217 4.14 12.23 -3.16
CA LEU A 217 4.92 11.68 -4.27
C LEU A 217 4.15 10.59 -5.01
N VAL A 218 3.60 9.62 -4.28
CA VAL A 218 2.85 8.51 -4.89
C VAL A 218 1.53 9.01 -5.48
N SER A 219 0.86 9.96 -4.82
CA SER A 219 -0.33 10.61 -5.38
C SER A 219 -0.01 11.31 -6.71
N ALA A 220 1.09 12.06 -6.76
CA ALA A 220 1.54 12.74 -7.96
C ALA A 220 1.87 11.77 -9.11
N LEU A 221 2.48 10.63 -8.78
CA LEU A 221 2.77 9.58 -9.76
C LEU A 221 1.48 8.93 -10.29
N ALA A 222 0.55 8.59 -9.39
CA ALA A 222 -0.71 7.90 -9.68
C ALA A 222 -1.70 8.74 -10.49
N CYS A 223 -1.78 10.06 -10.26
CA CYS A 223 -2.63 10.94 -11.07
C CYS A 223 -1.89 11.58 -12.27
N GLY A 224 -0.58 11.42 -12.36
CA GLY A 224 0.24 12.08 -13.37
C GLY A 224 0.27 13.61 -13.22
N ALA A 225 0.48 14.07 -11.99
CA ALA A 225 0.53 15.48 -11.63
C ALA A 225 1.62 16.26 -12.41
N ASP A 226 1.37 17.54 -12.59
CA ASP A 226 2.27 18.47 -13.28
C ASP A 226 3.40 18.96 -12.39
N TRP A 227 3.17 19.06 -11.08
CA TRP A 227 4.20 19.37 -10.12
C TRP A 227 3.90 18.70 -8.78
N VAL A 228 4.95 18.40 -8.01
CA VAL A 228 4.83 17.89 -6.64
C VAL A 228 5.82 18.62 -5.75
N PHE A 229 5.39 18.95 -4.53
CA PHE A 229 6.24 19.51 -3.48
C PHE A 229 6.32 18.54 -2.31
N ILE A 230 7.53 18.10 -1.98
CA ILE A 230 7.82 17.18 -0.87
C ILE A 230 8.99 17.71 -0.03
N PRO A 231 8.98 17.49 1.30
CA PRO A 231 10.06 17.95 2.17
C PRO A 231 11.41 17.29 1.88
N GLU A 232 11.43 16.02 1.48
CA GLU A 232 12.69 15.28 1.28
C GLU A 232 13.45 15.71 0.02
N SER A 233 12.75 16.26 -0.98
CA SER A 233 13.37 16.79 -2.20
C SER A 233 12.78 18.17 -2.51
N PRO A 234 13.19 19.22 -1.76
CA PRO A 234 12.75 20.58 -2.00
C PRO A 234 13.03 21.00 -3.45
N PRO A 235 12.22 21.91 -4.01
CA PRO A 235 12.44 22.40 -5.35
C PRO A 235 13.77 23.15 -5.48
N GLU A 236 14.33 23.16 -6.68
CA GLU A 236 15.58 23.88 -6.94
C GLU A 236 15.40 25.41 -6.87
N GLU A 237 16.51 26.15 -6.90
CA GLU A 237 16.42 27.60 -7.10
C GLU A 237 15.71 27.90 -8.42
N ASP A 238 14.95 28.99 -8.46
CA ASP A 238 14.15 29.41 -9.61
C ASP A 238 13.01 28.45 -10.02
N TRP A 239 12.57 27.58 -9.11
CA TRP A 239 11.45 26.68 -9.35
C TRP A 239 10.16 27.41 -9.71
N GLU A 240 9.97 28.66 -9.26
CA GLU A 240 8.79 29.45 -9.60
C GLU A 240 8.70 29.70 -11.11
N ASN A 241 9.82 30.05 -11.74
CA ASN A 241 9.89 30.22 -13.19
C ASN A 241 9.74 28.89 -13.91
N ASN A 242 10.48 27.86 -13.50
CA ASN A 242 10.45 26.54 -14.12
C ASN A 242 9.04 25.91 -14.09
N MET A 243 8.33 26.08 -12.98
CA MET A 243 6.94 25.66 -12.86
C MET A 243 6.04 26.45 -13.81
N CYS A 244 6.15 27.78 -13.84
CA CYS A 244 5.32 28.60 -14.74
C CYS A 244 5.54 28.26 -16.23
N VAL A 245 6.79 28.05 -16.64
CA VAL A 245 7.14 27.59 -17.99
C VAL A 245 6.44 26.26 -18.29
N LYS A 246 6.57 25.26 -17.41
CA LYS A 246 5.92 23.97 -17.62
C LYS A 246 4.38 24.06 -17.74
N LEU A 247 3.73 24.83 -16.86
CA LEU A 247 2.28 25.00 -16.89
C LEU A 247 1.80 25.72 -18.16
N SER A 248 2.56 26.71 -18.64
CA SER A 248 2.28 27.40 -19.90
C SER A 248 2.49 26.50 -21.12
N GLU A 249 3.55 25.68 -21.15
CA GLU A 249 3.78 24.67 -22.18
C GLU A 249 2.64 23.64 -22.23
N ASN A 250 2.16 23.19 -21.07
CA ASN A 250 1.02 22.28 -20.99
C ASN A 250 -0.22 22.88 -21.66
N ARG A 251 -0.48 24.17 -21.41
CA ARG A 251 -1.58 24.90 -22.04
C ARG A 251 -1.38 25.02 -23.56
N ALA A 252 -0.15 25.31 -24.01
CA ALA A 252 0.19 25.35 -25.44
C ALA A 252 -0.01 23.99 -26.13
N ARG A 253 0.25 22.89 -25.40
CA ARG A 253 -0.04 21.50 -25.83
C ARG A 253 -1.54 21.14 -25.74
N LYS A 254 -2.42 22.13 -25.51
CA LYS A 254 -3.87 21.98 -25.34
C LYS A 254 -4.28 21.13 -24.14
N LYS A 255 -3.40 20.92 -23.16
CA LYS A 255 -3.78 20.33 -21.88
C LYS A 255 -4.76 21.28 -21.19
N ARG A 256 -5.94 20.76 -20.87
CA ARG A 256 -7.04 21.60 -20.36
C ARG A 256 -6.87 21.93 -18.88
N LEU A 257 -6.29 21.05 -18.08
CA LEU A 257 -6.08 21.27 -16.65
C LEU A 257 -4.61 21.19 -16.27
N ASN A 258 -4.29 21.68 -15.07
CA ASN A 258 -3.05 21.34 -14.38
C ASN A 258 -3.35 20.91 -12.95
N ILE A 259 -2.61 19.91 -12.45
CA ILE A 259 -2.70 19.43 -11.06
C ILE A 259 -1.34 19.57 -10.41
N ILE A 260 -1.31 20.23 -9.25
CA ILE A 260 -0.13 20.39 -8.40
C ILE A 260 -0.45 19.74 -7.07
N ILE A 261 0.39 18.78 -6.64
CA ILE A 261 0.26 18.13 -5.34
C ILE A 261 1.25 18.76 -4.35
N VAL A 262 0.79 19.10 -3.16
CA VAL A 262 1.59 19.77 -2.13
C VAL A 262 1.48 18.96 -0.84
N SER A 263 2.60 18.47 -0.33
CA SER A 263 2.64 17.89 1.02
C SER A 263 2.42 18.98 2.08
N GLU A 264 1.72 18.67 3.17
CA GLU A 264 1.63 19.53 4.37
C GLU A 264 3.01 20.04 4.84
N GLY A 265 4.04 19.20 4.71
CA GLY A 265 5.41 19.50 5.11
C GLY A 265 6.26 20.17 4.04
N ALA A 266 5.69 20.64 2.93
CA ALA A 266 6.46 21.18 1.81
C ALA A 266 7.33 22.39 2.23
N ILE A 267 8.62 22.34 1.87
CA ILE A 267 9.62 23.35 2.20
C ILE A 267 10.50 23.67 0.98
N ASP A 268 11.14 24.84 0.99
CA ASP A 268 12.24 25.18 0.10
C ASP A 268 13.61 24.69 0.64
N ARG A 269 14.68 24.90 -0.12
CA ARG A 269 16.05 24.50 0.29
C ARG A 269 16.57 25.23 1.54
N GLN A 270 15.93 26.32 1.94
CA GLN A 270 16.26 27.09 3.13
C GLN A 270 15.40 26.68 4.35
N ASN A 271 14.54 25.67 4.20
CA ASN A 271 13.54 25.20 5.18
C ASN A 271 12.38 26.19 5.41
N ASN A 272 12.12 27.11 4.48
CA ASN A 272 10.91 27.94 4.55
C ASN A 272 9.71 27.16 4.02
N PRO A 273 8.55 27.20 4.70
CA PRO A 273 7.34 26.53 4.22
C PRO A 273 6.87 27.02 2.85
N ILE A 274 6.51 26.08 1.97
CA ILE A 274 5.84 26.34 0.69
C ILE A 274 4.37 25.99 0.85
N THR A 275 3.52 27.00 1.03
CA THR A 275 2.08 26.80 1.24
C THR A 275 1.32 26.68 -0.08
N SER A 276 0.19 25.98 -0.04
CA SER A 276 -0.71 25.84 -1.18
C SER A 276 -1.24 27.20 -1.69
N GLU A 277 -1.51 28.15 -0.79
CA GLU A 277 -1.91 29.51 -1.14
C GLU A 277 -0.77 30.29 -1.83
N LYS A 278 0.50 30.15 -1.38
CA LYS A 278 1.66 30.76 -2.07
C LYS A 278 1.77 30.29 -3.51
N ILE A 279 1.54 28.99 -3.76
CA ILE A 279 1.55 28.42 -5.11
C ILE A 279 0.39 28.97 -5.95
N LYS A 280 -0.81 29.07 -5.38
CA LYS A 280 -1.96 29.66 -6.07
C LYS A 280 -1.69 31.12 -6.46
N ASP A 281 -1.23 31.95 -5.54
CA ASP A 281 -0.94 33.37 -5.80
C ASP A 281 0.14 33.53 -6.87
N LEU A 282 1.15 32.64 -6.87
CA LEU A 282 2.19 32.59 -7.89
C LEU A 282 1.61 32.29 -9.29
N VAL A 283 0.77 31.26 -9.41
CA VAL A 283 0.15 30.88 -10.69
C VAL A 283 -0.81 31.96 -11.18
N VAL A 284 -1.60 32.56 -10.30
CA VAL A 284 -2.53 33.64 -10.64
C VAL A 284 -1.78 34.89 -11.10
N SER A 285 -0.76 35.32 -10.36
CA SER A 285 -0.01 36.55 -10.67
C SER A 285 0.82 36.44 -11.94
N ARG A 286 1.47 35.30 -12.19
CA ARG A 286 2.37 35.14 -13.34
C ARG A 286 1.70 34.63 -14.61
N LEU A 287 0.71 33.75 -14.50
CA LEU A 287 0.08 33.10 -15.66
C LEU A 287 -1.38 33.53 -15.88
N GLY A 288 -2.03 34.15 -14.89
CA GLY A 288 -3.44 34.53 -14.99
C GLY A 288 -4.41 33.34 -15.07
N PHE A 289 -3.99 32.13 -14.68
CA PHE A 289 -4.85 30.94 -14.73
C PHE A 289 -5.84 30.92 -13.55
N ASP A 290 -7.11 30.56 -13.80
CA ASP A 290 -8.09 30.30 -12.72
C ASP A 290 -7.61 29.11 -11.88
N THR A 291 -7.17 29.42 -10.65
CA THR A 291 -6.47 28.49 -9.78
C THR A 291 -7.23 28.31 -8.47
N ARG A 292 -7.43 27.06 -8.07
CA ARG A 292 -8.14 26.69 -6.85
C ARG A 292 -7.26 25.84 -5.94
N VAL A 293 -7.38 26.07 -4.65
CA VAL A 293 -6.74 25.26 -3.61
C VAL A 293 -7.79 24.32 -3.02
N THR A 294 -7.40 23.08 -2.75
CA THR A 294 -8.24 22.12 -2.04
C THR A 294 -7.37 21.40 -1.02
N ILE A 295 -7.69 21.60 0.26
CA ILE A 295 -7.03 20.93 1.37
C ILE A 295 -7.87 19.71 1.72
N LEU A 296 -7.36 18.50 1.44
CA LEU A 296 -8.13 17.26 1.62
C LEU A 296 -8.39 16.98 3.11
N GLY A 297 -7.43 17.32 3.97
CA GLY A 297 -7.52 17.13 5.41
C GLY A 297 -7.83 15.67 5.79
N HIS A 298 -8.71 15.49 6.78
CA HIS A 298 -8.95 14.20 7.42
C HIS A 298 -9.73 13.18 6.57
N VAL A 299 -10.22 13.56 5.39
CA VAL A 299 -10.80 12.58 4.44
C VAL A 299 -9.79 11.46 4.14
N GLN A 300 -8.49 11.78 4.17
CA GLN A 300 -7.39 10.85 3.94
C GLN A 300 -7.25 9.76 5.02
N ARG A 301 -7.81 9.95 6.22
CA ARG A 301 -7.83 8.96 7.31
C ARG A 301 -9.14 8.18 7.40
N GLY A 302 -10.18 8.69 6.74
CA GLY A 302 -11.50 8.08 6.72
C GLY A 302 -11.69 7.05 5.61
N GLY A 303 -12.90 6.52 5.52
CA GLY A 303 -13.25 5.50 4.52
C GLY A 303 -12.93 4.08 4.97
N THR A 304 -13.17 3.12 4.08
CA THR A 304 -12.91 1.71 4.32
C THR A 304 -11.44 1.36 4.00
N PRO A 305 -10.83 0.40 4.70
CA PRO A 305 -9.50 -0.07 4.35
C PRO A 305 -9.51 -0.76 2.98
N SER A 306 -8.49 -0.48 2.15
CA SER A 306 -8.27 -1.14 0.87
C SER A 306 -7.99 -2.63 1.06
N ALA A 307 -8.08 -3.41 -0.02
CA ALA A 307 -7.73 -4.83 0.01
C ALA A 307 -6.29 -5.03 0.50
N PHE A 308 -5.35 -4.21 0.02
CA PHE A 308 -3.95 -4.24 0.43
C PHE A 308 -3.80 -4.03 1.93
N ASP A 309 -4.37 -2.97 2.50
CA ASP A 309 -4.23 -2.68 3.93
C ASP A 309 -4.90 -3.75 4.82
N ARG A 310 -6.03 -4.34 4.38
CA ARG A 310 -6.65 -5.47 5.11
C ARG A 310 -5.76 -6.68 5.15
N ILE A 311 -5.16 -7.04 4.02
CA ILE A 311 -4.27 -8.20 3.88
C ILE A 311 -2.98 -7.95 4.67
N LEU A 312 -2.36 -6.79 4.49
CA LEU A 312 -1.14 -6.38 5.17
C LEU A 312 -1.31 -6.41 6.69
N ALA A 313 -2.33 -5.72 7.20
CA ALA A 313 -2.66 -5.68 8.61
C ALA A 313 -2.96 -7.07 9.19
N SER A 314 -3.67 -7.92 8.42
CA SER A 314 -3.97 -9.29 8.85
C SER A 314 -2.71 -10.15 8.96
N ARG A 315 -1.81 -10.07 7.98
CA ARG A 315 -0.52 -10.79 7.98
C ARG A 315 0.35 -10.34 9.15
N MET A 316 0.47 -9.02 9.35
CA MET A 316 1.30 -8.47 10.44
C MET A 316 0.72 -8.76 11.82
N GLY A 317 -0.61 -8.77 11.97
CA GLY A 317 -1.24 -9.11 13.25
C GLY A 317 -1.02 -10.57 13.65
N VAL A 318 -1.01 -11.50 12.68
CA VAL A 318 -0.64 -12.91 12.94
C VAL A 318 0.83 -13.01 13.35
N GLU A 319 1.73 -12.39 12.58
CA GLU A 319 3.17 -12.41 12.86
C GLU A 319 3.51 -11.75 14.21
N CYS A 320 2.76 -10.73 14.61
CA CYS A 320 2.90 -10.06 15.90
C CYS A 320 2.67 -11.03 17.07
N VAL A 321 1.62 -11.85 17.00
CA VAL A 321 1.34 -12.85 18.05
C VAL A 321 2.44 -13.91 18.09
N LEU A 322 2.92 -14.36 16.93
CA LEU A 322 4.04 -15.31 16.85
C LEU A 322 5.30 -14.72 17.48
N ALA A 323 5.64 -13.47 17.14
CA ALA A 323 6.78 -12.76 17.71
C ALA A 323 6.66 -12.60 19.23
N LEU A 324 5.48 -12.28 19.76
CA LEU A 324 5.25 -12.18 21.21
C LEU A 324 5.42 -13.52 21.92
N LEU A 325 5.00 -14.62 21.30
CA LEU A 325 5.10 -15.94 21.92
C LEU A 325 6.52 -16.52 21.88
N GLU A 326 7.28 -16.21 20.82
CA GLU A 326 8.67 -16.61 20.63
C GLU A 326 9.66 -15.71 21.40
N ALA A 327 9.23 -14.53 21.83
CA ALA A 327 10.08 -13.59 22.57
C ALA A 327 10.59 -14.19 23.89
N THR A 328 11.90 -14.04 24.11
CA THR A 328 12.59 -14.33 25.37
C THR A 328 12.99 -13.05 26.09
N ALA A 329 13.45 -13.17 27.34
CA ALA A 329 13.91 -12.04 28.14
C ALA A 329 15.05 -11.24 27.46
N GLU A 330 15.90 -11.89 26.66
CA GLU A 330 16.98 -11.21 25.92
C GLU A 330 16.51 -10.62 24.59
N THR A 331 15.34 -11.01 24.09
CA THR A 331 14.87 -10.58 22.77
C THR A 331 14.50 -9.09 22.81
N PRO A 332 15.12 -8.22 21.98
CA PRO A 332 14.78 -6.80 21.95
C PRO A 332 13.34 -6.58 21.47
N ALA A 333 12.77 -5.41 21.76
CA ALA A 333 11.44 -5.08 21.25
C ALA A 333 11.55 -4.99 19.73
N CYS A 334 10.58 -5.56 19.03
CA CYS A 334 10.59 -5.57 17.58
C CYS A 334 9.35 -4.90 16.98
N VAL A 335 9.48 -4.49 15.73
CA VAL A 335 8.38 -4.04 14.89
C VAL A 335 8.18 -5.09 13.80
N VAL A 336 6.95 -5.52 13.62
CA VAL A 336 6.55 -6.32 12.47
C VAL A 336 6.38 -5.39 11.28
N SER A 337 7.09 -5.73 10.21
CA SER A 337 7.26 -4.91 9.02
C SER A 337 7.07 -5.74 7.75
N LEU A 338 6.85 -5.07 6.62
CA LEU A 338 6.86 -5.67 5.29
C LEU A 338 8.18 -5.32 4.59
N CYS A 339 8.95 -6.34 4.20
CA CYS A 339 10.15 -6.18 3.37
C CYS A 339 10.11 -7.20 2.23
N GLY A 340 10.14 -6.73 0.98
CA GLY A 340 10.12 -7.62 -0.18
C GLY A 340 8.90 -8.54 -0.23
N ASN A 341 7.72 -8.01 0.15
CA ASN A 341 6.47 -8.76 0.29
C ASN A 341 6.50 -9.90 1.34
N GLN A 342 7.47 -9.92 2.25
CA GLN A 342 7.53 -10.85 3.38
C GLN A 342 7.41 -10.12 4.71
N ALA A 343 6.81 -10.78 5.70
CA ALA A 343 6.74 -10.25 7.05
C ALA A 343 8.11 -10.45 7.72
N VAL A 344 8.69 -9.37 8.26
CA VAL A 344 9.97 -9.39 8.95
C VAL A 344 9.86 -8.71 10.30
N ARG A 345 10.72 -9.12 11.24
CA ARG A 345 10.81 -8.52 12.58
C ARG A 345 12.08 -7.68 12.64
N LEU A 346 11.95 -6.40 12.92
CA LEU A 346 13.08 -5.49 13.00
C LEU A 346 13.22 -4.94 14.42
N PRO A 347 14.44 -4.69 14.91
CA PRO A 347 14.64 -4.02 16.20
C PRO A 347 13.93 -2.66 16.20
N LEU A 348 13.03 -2.47 17.16
CA LEU A 348 12.19 -1.28 17.26
C LEU A 348 13.05 0.00 17.35
N MET A 349 14.09 -0.03 18.17
CA MET A 349 14.94 1.13 18.42
C MET A 349 15.75 1.57 17.20
N GLU A 350 16.27 0.62 16.42
CA GLU A 350 16.98 0.95 15.18
C GLU A 350 16.03 1.66 14.21
N CYS A 351 14.80 1.17 14.08
CA CYS A 351 13.81 1.78 13.18
C CYS A 351 13.42 3.21 13.61
N VAL A 352 13.15 3.42 14.91
CA VAL A 352 12.83 4.75 15.46
C VAL A 352 14.00 5.71 15.27
N GLN A 353 15.23 5.25 15.53
CA GLN A 353 16.43 6.07 15.41
C GLN A 353 16.67 6.49 13.96
N MET A 354 16.51 5.57 13.00
CA MET A 354 16.56 5.87 11.56
C MET A 354 15.49 6.89 11.14
N THR A 355 14.27 6.80 11.68
CA THR A 355 13.21 7.78 11.38
C THR A 355 13.56 9.19 11.88
N GLN A 356 14.14 9.30 13.07
CA GLN A 356 14.64 10.57 13.61
C GLN A 356 15.81 11.13 12.80
N GLU A 357 16.69 10.27 12.28
CA GLU A 357 17.79 10.66 11.41
C GLU A 357 17.31 11.30 10.11
N VAL A 358 16.18 10.86 9.54
CA VAL A 358 15.60 11.52 8.36
C VAL A 358 15.21 12.97 8.68
N GLN A 359 14.54 13.20 9.81
CA GLN A 359 14.18 14.56 10.23
C GLN A 359 15.43 15.42 10.44
N LYS A 360 16.43 14.87 11.14
CA LYS A 360 17.71 15.55 11.35
C LYS A 360 18.40 15.90 10.02
N ALA A 361 18.38 15.01 9.04
CA ALA A 361 18.96 15.27 7.72
C ALA A 361 18.24 16.43 7.02
N MET A 362 16.90 16.51 7.09
CA MET A 362 16.15 17.65 6.53
C MET A 362 16.43 18.96 7.27
N ASP A 363 16.50 18.93 8.61
CA ASP A 363 16.81 20.11 9.43
C ASP A 363 18.21 20.67 9.11
N GLU A 364 19.18 19.77 8.89
CA GLU A 364 20.56 20.08 8.49
C GLU A 364 20.72 20.35 6.98
N ARG A 365 19.62 20.38 6.21
CA ARG A 365 19.58 20.62 4.75
C ARG A 365 20.34 19.58 3.93
N ARG A 366 20.50 18.36 4.47
CA ARG A 366 21.07 17.18 3.80
C ARG A 366 19.95 16.38 3.10
N PHE A 367 19.30 16.99 2.12
CA PHE A 367 18.12 16.43 1.46
C PHE A 367 18.40 15.13 0.68
N GLU A 368 19.58 15.00 0.05
CA GLU A 368 19.97 13.75 -0.60
C GLU A 368 20.06 12.58 0.40
N ASP A 369 20.58 12.85 1.60
CA ASP A 369 20.64 11.86 2.68
C ASP A 369 19.22 11.51 3.15
N ALA A 370 18.32 12.50 3.28
CA ALA A 370 16.93 12.27 3.66
C ALA A 370 16.20 11.33 2.66
N VAL A 371 16.38 11.53 1.35
CA VAL A 371 15.83 10.65 0.31
C VAL A 371 16.40 9.23 0.43
N ARG A 372 17.72 9.09 0.65
CA ARG A 372 18.35 7.78 0.81
C ARG A 372 17.87 7.05 2.06
N LEU A 373 17.71 7.75 3.18
CA LEU A 373 17.23 7.21 4.45
C LEU A 373 15.76 6.77 4.40
N ARG A 374 14.93 7.40 3.55
CA ARG A 374 13.56 6.90 3.24
C ARG A 374 13.58 5.57 2.49
N GLY A 375 14.67 5.23 1.82
CA GLY A 375 14.89 3.96 1.16
C GLY A 375 14.73 4.01 -0.36
N ARG A 376 15.14 2.91 -1.01
CA ARG A 376 15.21 2.80 -2.48
C ARG A 376 13.84 2.92 -3.15
N SER A 377 12.78 2.46 -2.51
CA SER A 377 11.41 2.57 -3.04
C SER A 377 10.99 4.04 -3.21
N PHE A 378 11.27 4.87 -2.21
CA PHE A 378 11.03 6.32 -2.25
C PHE A 378 11.84 6.99 -3.37
N GLU A 379 13.14 6.73 -3.43
CA GLU A 379 14.03 7.28 -4.45
C GLU A 379 13.58 6.88 -5.87
N ASN A 380 13.22 5.62 -6.08
CA ASN A 380 12.72 5.12 -7.36
C ASN A 380 11.43 5.80 -7.77
N ASN A 381 10.48 6.01 -6.85
CA ASN A 381 9.24 6.73 -7.11
C ASN A 381 9.54 8.19 -7.51
N LEU A 382 10.46 8.85 -6.83
CA LEU A 382 10.87 10.23 -7.11
C LEU A 382 11.52 10.37 -8.48
N ASN A 383 12.45 9.48 -8.81
CA ASN A 383 13.15 9.48 -10.09
C ASN A 383 12.19 9.16 -11.25
N THR A 384 11.30 8.18 -11.06
CA THR A 384 10.25 7.84 -12.03
C THR A 384 9.31 9.02 -12.26
N TYR A 385 8.85 9.67 -11.20
CA TYR A 385 8.01 10.86 -11.32
C TYR A 385 8.72 11.98 -12.10
N LYS A 386 9.96 12.30 -11.76
CA LYS A 386 10.75 13.34 -12.45
C LYS A 386 10.86 13.03 -13.95
N LEU A 387 11.19 11.78 -14.29
CA LEU A 387 11.36 11.32 -15.67
C LEU A 387 10.05 11.35 -16.47
N LEU A 388 8.92 11.01 -15.86
CA LEU A 388 7.61 11.04 -16.53
C LEU A 388 6.97 12.43 -16.57
N SER A 389 7.35 13.33 -15.66
CA SER A 389 6.72 14.64 -15.51
C SER A 389 7.48 15.74 -16.27
N HIS A 390 8.81 15.69 -16.33
CA HIS A 390 9.64 16.68 -16.99
C HIS A 390 10.17 16.16 -18.32
N LYS A 391 9.79 16.81 -19.41
CA LYS A 391 10.37 16.55 -20.73
C LYS A 391 11.65 17.38 -20.88
N LYS A 392 12.79 16.72 -21.05
CA LYS A 392 14.06 17.40 -21.42
C LYS A 392 13.93 18.07 -22.78
N ASN A 393 14.70 19.14 -23.01
CA ASN A 393 14.74 19.78 -24.32
C ASN A 393 15.26 18.79 -25.37
N ILE A 394 14.80 18.91 -26.62
CA ILE A 394 15.21 17.99 -27.70
C ILE A 394 16.73 17.99 -27.90
N SER A 395 17.38 19.13 -27.66
CA SER A 395 18.85 19.29 -27.73
C SER A 395 19.61 18.53 -26.64
N GLU A 396 18.96 18.21 -25.53
CA GLU A 396 19.55 17.52 -24.36
C GLU A 396 19.30 16.01 -24.40
N LEU A 397 18.45 15.53 -25.32
CA LEU A 397 18.16 14.11 -25.45
C LEU A 397 19.37 13.37 -26.05
N PRO A 398 19.70 12.18 -25.54
CA PRO A 398 20.71 11.35 -26.17
C PRO A 398 20.27 10.99 -27.59
N LYS A 399 21.22 10.91 -28.53
CA LYS A 399 20.92 10.51 -29.91
C LYS A 399 20.80 8.99 -29.97
N SER A 400 19.58 8.50 -30.14
CA SER A 400 19.30 7.10 -30.44
C SER A 400 18.57 7.00 -31.78
N ASN A 401 18.93 5.98 -32.56
CA ASN A 401 18.23 5.64 -33.80
C ASN A 401 17.31 4.43 -33.61
N PHE A 402 17.00 4.04 -32.37
CA PHE A 402 16.17 2.89 -32.09
C PHE A 402 14.68 3.23 -32.17
N ASN A 403 13.95 2.38 -32.89
CA ASN A 403 12.49 2.35 -32.94
C ASN A 403 11.99 1.26 -31.98
N VAL A 404 11.20 1.63 -30.98
CA VAL A 404 10.65 0.69 -29.99
C VAL A 404 9.13 0.62 -30.14
N ALA A 405 8.60 -0.59 -30.31
CA ALA A 405 7.17 -0.83 -30.38
C ALA A 405 6.61 -1.24 -29.02
N VAL A 406 5.44 -0.70 -28.66
CA VAL A 406 4.67 -1.05 -27.46
C VAL A 406 3.30 -1.58 -27.89
N LEU A 407 2.89 -2.71 -27.30
CA LEU A 407 1.58 -3.31 -27.55
C LEU A 407 1.00 -3.98 -26.31
N ASN A 408 -0.33 -4.07 -26.30
CA ASN A 408 -1.08 -4.75 -25.24
C ASN A 408 -1.62 -6.10 -25.75
N VAL A 409 -1.44 -7.16 -24.96
CA VAL A 409 -1.83 -8.54 -25.32
C VAL A 409 -2.55 -9.22 -24.16
N GLY A 410 -3.62 -9.97 -24.47
CA GLY A 410 -4.45 -10.66 -23.49
C GLY A 410 -5.78 -9.93 -23.22
N ALA A 411 -6.41 -10.24 -22.09
CA ALA A 411 -7.61 -9.53 -21.65
C ALA A 411 -7.27 -8.13 -21.12
N PRO A 412 -8.20 -7.15 -21.18
CA PRO A 412 -7.97 -5.83 -20.60
C PRO A 412 -7.68 -5.91 -19.09
N ALA A 413 -6.68 -5.16 -18.63
CA ALA A 413 -6.35 -5.01 -17.23
C ALA A 413 -6.22 -3.51 -16.86
N ALA A 414 -6.72 -3.13 -15.69
CA ALA A 414 -6.56 -1.78 -15.19
C ALA A 414 -5.07 -1.48 -14.95
N GLY A 415 -4.58 -0.36 -15.49
CA GLY A 415 -3.17 0.03 -15.43
C GLY A 415 -2.36 -0.19 -16.71
N MET A 416 -2.91 -0.90 -17.72
CA MET A 416 -2.25 -1.03 -19.04
C MET A 416 -1.92 0.34 -19.66
N ASN A 417 -2.86 1.29 -19.60
CA ASN A 417 -2.64 2.64 -20.14
C ASN A 417 -1.55 3.42 -19.38
N GLY A 418 -1.47 3.26 -18.05
CA GLY A 418 -0.41 3.83 -17.23
C GLY A 418 0.96 3.27 -17.60
N ALA A 419 1.05 1.96 -17.85
CA ALA A 419 2.28 1.30 -18.29
C ALA A 419 2.70 1.76 -19.69
N VAL A 420 1.77 1.85 -20.66
CA VAL A 420 2.06 2.39 -22.00
C VAL A 420 2.56 3.83 -21.90
N ARG A 421 1.86 4.68 -21.13
CA ARG A 421 2.28 6.07 -20.88
C ARG A 421 3.72 6.14 -20.36
N SER A 422 4.04 5.31 -19.39
CA SER A 422 5.38 5.25 -18.80
C SER A 422 6.43 4.89 -19.85
N ALA A 423 6.23 3.78 -20.55
CA ALA A 423 7.14 3.28 -21.57
C ALA A 423 7.40 4.30 -22.69
N VAL A 424 6.33 4.93 -23.20
CA VAL A 424 6.43 5.94 -24.25
C VAL A 424 7.23 7.15 -23.78
N ARG A 425 6.96 7.66 -22.58
CA ARG A 425 7.67 8.83 -22.06
C ARG A 425 9.14 8.53 -21.76
N VAL A 426 9.43 7.37 -21.17
CA VAL A 426 10.80 6.92 -20.91
C VAL A 426 11.58 6.77 -22.21
N GLY A 427 11.04 6.04 -23.18
CA GLY A 427 11.73 5.84 -24.46
C GLY A 427 12.00 7.14 -25.21
N ILE A 428 11.07 8.10 -25.18
CA ILE A 428 11.31 9.45 -25.76
C ILE A 428 12.41 10.20 -25.00
N THR A 429 12.47 10.10 -23.67
CA THR A 429 13.53 10.72 -22.86
C THR A 429 14.91 10.10 -23.13
N GLU A 430 14.96 8.82 -23.49
CA GLU A 430 16.17 8.12 -23.97
C GLU A 430 16.43 8.33 -25.48
N GLY A 431 15.69 9.24 -26.13
CA GLY A 431 15.89 9.62 -27.53
C GLY A 431 15.41 8.59 -28.54
N HIS A 432 14.65 7.58 -28.12
CA HIS A 432 14.10 6.55 -29.00
C HIS A 432 12.84 7.05 -29.72
N LYS A 433 12.55 6.47 -30.89
CA LYS A 433 11.26 6.65 -31.56
C LYS A 433 10.29 5.59 -31.06
N MET A 434 9.15 6.02 -30.52
CA MET A 434 8.17 5.12 -29.95
C MET A 434 7.04 4.85 -30.93
N PHE A 435 6.66 3.58 -31.06
CA PHE A 435 5.55 3.13 -31.89
C PHE A 435 4.52 2.43 -31.02
N ALA A 436 3.25 2.78 -31.21
CA ALA A 436 2.13 2.07 -30.63
C ALA A 436 1.55 1.10 -31.66
N VAL A 437 1.37 -0.15 -31.27
CA VAL A 437 0.69 -1.16 -32.07
C VAL A 437 -0.70 -1.38 -31.49
N ASN A 438 -1.72 -1.18 -32.30
CA ASN A 438 -3.10 -1.37 -31.86
C ASN A 438 -3.52 -2.84 -31.93
N ASP A 439 -4.49 -3.22 -31.10
CA ASP A 439 -5.15 -4.54 -31.12
C ASP A 439 -4.22 -5.76 -31.04
N GLY A 440 -3.11 -5.63 -30.29
CA GLY A 440 -2.17 -6.72 -30.01
C GLY A 440 -1.52 -7.29 -31.28
N PHE A 441 -1.23 -8.60 -31.28
CA PHE A 441 -0.58 -9.26 -32.43
C PHE A 441 -1.44 -9.27 -33.69
N GLU A 442 -2.77 -9.21 -33.57
CA GLU A 442 -3.67 -9.17 -34.72
C GLU A 442 -3.56 -7.83 -35.46
N GLY A 443 -3.59 -6.71 -34.73
CA GLY A 443 -3.37 -5.41 -35.33
C GLY A 443 -1.91 -5.22 -35.78
N PHE A 444 -0.94 -5.86 -35.09
CA PHE A 444 0.44 -5.92 -35.57
C PHE A 444 0.52 -6.55 -36.96
N ALA A 445 -0.05 -7.75 -37.15
CA ALA A 445 -0.09 -8.42 -38.44
C ALA A 445 -0.76 -7.59 -39.55
N LYS A 446 -1.74 -6.75 -39.19
CA LYS A 446 -2.46 -5.84 -40.09
C LYS A 446 -1.74 -4.51 -40.34
N GLY A 447 -0.56 -4.29 -39.76
CA GLY A 447 0.20 -3.04 -39.90
C GLY A 447 -0.43 -1.84 -39.19
N GLN A 448 -1.22 -2.07 -38.13
CA GLN A 448 -1.84 -1.00 -37.33
C GLN A 448 -0.83 -0.38 -36.35
N ILE A 449 0.25 0.17 -36.90
CA ILE A 449 1.39 0.71 -36.17
C ILE A 449 1.43 2.21 -36.41
N LYS A 450 1.61 3.00 -35.35
CA LYS A 450 1.71 4.45 -35.44
C LYS A 450 2.78 4.99 -34.50
N GLU A 451 3.56 5.96 -34.96
CA GLU A 451 4.44 6.73 -34.08
C GLU A 451 3.60 7.42 -32.99
N ILE A 452 4.01 7.27 -31.74
CA ILE A 452 3.34 7.85 -30.58
C ILE A 452 4.26 8.87 -29.90
N ARG A 453 3.71 10.05 -29.61
CA ARG A 453 4.43 11.20 -29.07
C ARG A 453 4.10 11.43 -27.60
N TRP A 454 4.93 12.24 -26.94
CA TRP A 454 4.77 12.60 -25.52
C TRP A 454 3.37 13.11 -25.14
N GLY A 455 2.78 13.91 -26.02
CA GLY A 455 1.45 14.49 -25.82
C GLY A 455 0.30 13.49 -25.98
N ASP A 456 0.50 12.43 -26.78
CA ASP A 456 -0.55 11.47 -27.11
C ASP A 456 -0.94 10.59 -25.91
N VAL A 457 0.01 10.34 -25.01
CA VAL A 457 -0.19 9.57 -23.76
C VAL A 457 -0.51 10.45 -22.54
N GLY A 458 -0.82 11.73 -22.75
CA GLY A 458 -1.22 12.64 -21.69
C GLY A 458 -2.55 12.23 -21.06
N GLY A 459 -2.60 12.11 -19.73
CA GLY A 459 -3.84 11.77 -18.99
C GLY A 459 -4.20 10.29 -18.97
N TRP A 460 -3.33 9.40 -19.44
CA TRP A 460 -3.59 7.96 -19.50
C TRP A 460 -3.42 7.22 -18.15
N THR A 461 -2.84 7.86 -17.13
CA THR A 461 -2.49 7.19 -15.86
C THR A 461 -3.70 6.58 -15.15
N GLY A 462 -4.80 7.33 -15.00
CA GLY A 462 -6.02 6.88 -14.34
C GLY A 462 -7.05 6.21 -15.26
N GLN A 463 -6.71 5.93 -16.53
CA GLN A 463 -7.66 5.37 -17.49
C GLN A 463 -7.66 3.83 -17.42
N GLY A 464 -8.82 3.24 -17.16
CA GLY A 464 -9.03 1.79 -17.21
C GLY A 464 -8.98 1.20 -18.63
N GLY A 465 -8.92 -0.14 -18.72
CA GLY A 465 -8.90 -0.85 -20.01
C GLY A 465 -7.61 -0.67 -20.82
N SER A 466 -7.71 -0.73 -22.14
CA SER A 466 -6.59 -0.55 -23.08
C SER A 466 -6.99 0.43 -24.20
N ILE A 467 -6.36 1.60 -24.26
CA ILE A 467 -6.58 2.60 -25.32
C ILE A 467 -5.99 2.14 -26.65
N LEU A 468 -4.89 1.39 -26.62
CA LEU A 468 -4.31 0.75 -27.82
C LEU A 468 -5.19 -0.41 -28.33
N GLY A 469 -6.19 -0.85 -27.58
CA GLY A 469 -6.83 -2.13 -27.80
C GLY A 469 -5.96 -3.28 -27.31
N THR A 470 -6.58 -4.44 -27.08
CA THR A 470 -5.86 -5.65 -26.64
C THR A 470 -6.65 -6.88 -27.08
N LYS A 471 -5.94 -7.95 -27.44
CA LYS A 471 -6.51 -9.21 -27.93
C LYS A 471 -5.75 -10.39 -27.36
N ARG A 472 -6.44 -11.52 -27.19
CA ARG A 472 -5.86 -12.81 -26.76
C ARG A 472 -5.17 -13.58 -27.90
N THR A 473 -5.22 -13.05 -29.12
CA THR A 473 -4.68 -13.68 -30.33
C THR A 473 -3.16 -13.86 -30.23
N LEU A 474 -2.68 -15.08 -30.48
CA LEU A 474 -1.25 -15.42 -30.48
C LEU A 474 -0.60 -15.17 -31.86
N PRO A 475 0.73 -14.90 -31.91
CA PRO A 475 1.42 -14.52 -33.13
C PRO A 475 1.71 -15.65 -34.13
N ALA A 476 1.67 -16.94 -33.72
CA ALA A 476 2.08 -18.06 -34.58
C ALA A 476 1.43 -18.12 -35.97
N LYS A 477 0.17 -17.70 -36.09
CA LYS A 477 -0.55 -17.69 -37.39
C LYS A 477 -0.14 -16.55 -38.31
N TYR A 478 0.61 -15.57 -37.79
CA TYR A 478 0.86 -14.29 -38.44
C TYR A 478 2.34 -13.92 -38.51
N PHE A 479 3.26 -14.87 -38.35
CA PHE A 479 4.69 -14.58 -38.29
C PHE A 479 5.20 -13.85 -39.53
N ASP A 480 4.80 -14.28 -40.73
CA ASP A 480 5.24 -13.65 -41.98
C ASP A 480 4.84 -12.17 -42.02
N GLN A 481 3.58 -11.86 -41.67
CA GLN A 481 3.08 -10.49 -41.65
C GLN A 481 3.74 -9.66 -40.54
N ILE A 482 3.88 -10.21 -39.33
CA ILE A 482 4.51 -9.50 -38.20
C ILE A 482 5.99 -9.20 -38.51
N ALA A 483 6.73 -10.14 -39.09
CA ALA A 483 8.11 -9.94 -39.52
C ALA A 483 8.19 -8.84 -40.60
N GLU A 484 7.30 -8.85 -41.60
CA GLU A 484 7.22 -7.79 -42.60
C GLU A 484 7.00 -6.42 -41.96
N GLN A 485 6.12 -6.31 -40.96
CA GLN A 485 5.86 -5.05 -40.27
C GLN A 485 7.03 -4.57 -39.41
N ILE A 486 7.74 -5.49 -38.74
CA ILE A 486 8.98 -5.15 -38.01
C ILE A 486 10.02 -4.59 -38.98
N ARG A 487 10.20 -5.23 -40.14
CA ARG A 487 11.13 -4.77 -41.18
C ARG A 487 10.72 -3.42 -41.75
N ALA A 488 9.44 -3.25 -42.11
CA ALA A 488 8.92 -2.04 -42.73
C ALA A 488 9.01 -0.80 -41.82
N ASN A 489 8.85 -0.98 -40.51
CA ASN A 489 8.93 0.09 -39.52
C ASN A 489 10.30 0.16 -38.81
N SER A 490 11.26 -0.68 -39.23
CA SER A 490 12.58 -0.82 -38.62
C SER A 490 12.54 -0.97 -37.11
N ILE A 491 11.60 -1.77 -36.57
CA ILE A 491 11.43 -1.95 -35.12
C ILE A 491 12.66 -2.68 -34.56
N ASN A 492 13.31 -2.06 -33.57
CA ASN A 492 14.53 -2.57 -32.95
C ASN A 492 14.31 -3.22 -31.59
N ALA A 493 13.18 -2.98 -30.94
CA ALA A 493 12.81 -3.63 -29.68
C ALA A 493 11.29 -3.65 -29.50
N LEU A 494 10.81 -4.64 -28.74
CA LEU A 494 9.40 -4.85 -28.46
C LEU A 494 9.13 -4.87 -26.94
N LEU A 495 8.19 -4.04 -26.49
CA LEU A 495 7.64 -4.08 -25.14
C LEU A 495 6.19 -4.57 -25.20
N VAL A 496 5.92 -5.72 -24.58
CA VAL A 496 4.57 -6.31 -24.51
C VAL A 496 4.02 -6.12 -23.09
N ILE A 497 2.85 -5.51 -22.96
CA ILE A 497 2.15 -5.36 -21.69
C ILE A 497 0.94 -6.30 -21.72
N GLY A 498 0.91 -7.33 -20.88
CA GLY A 498 -0.14 -8.32 -21.03
C GLY A 498 -0.15 -9.49 -20.06
N GLY A 499 -1.13 -10.38 -20.26
CA GLY A 499 -1.33 -11.57 -19.45
C GLY A 499 -0.58 -12.80 -19.95
N PHE A 500 -1.10 -13.98 -19.65
CA PHE A 500 -0.49 -15.25 -20.06
C PHE A 500 -0.33 -15.38 -21.58
N GLU A 501 -1.24 -14.81 -22.37
CA GLU A 501 -1.14 -14.80 -23.83
C GLU A 501 0.07 -13.98 -24.34
N ALA A 502 0.49 -12.93 -23.62
CA ALA A 502 1.71 -12.20 -23.94
C ALA A 502 2.95 -13.06 -23.70
N TYR A 503 2.97 -13.80 -22.59
CA TYR A 503 4.04 -14.72 -22.24
C TYR A 503 4.20 -15.81 -23.32
N LEU A 504 3.10 -16.47 -23.68
CA LEU A 504 3.08 -17.46 -24.76
C LEU A 504 3.49 -16.85 -26.11
N GLY A 505 2.98 -15.66 -26.45
CA GLY A 505 3.31 -14.99 -27.70
C GLY A 505 4.80 -14.65 -27.82
N LEU A 506 5.44 -14.23 -26.73
CA LEU A 506 6.89 -14.01 -26.73
C LEU A 506 7.69 -15.31 -26.83
N MET A 507 7.22 -16.40 -26.22
CA MET A 507 7.85 -17.72 -26.41
C MET A 507 7.77 -18.16 -27.88
N GLU A 508 6.60 -18.02 -28.51
CA GLU A 508 6.40 -18.32 -29.93
C GLU A 508 7.35 -17.50 -30.83
N LEU A 509 7.44 -16.19 -30.62
CA LEU A 509 8.36 -15.32 -31.36
C LEU A 509 9.83 -15.70 -31.12
N THR A 510 10.18 -16.09 -29.89
CA THR A 510 11.56 -16.51 -29.55
C THR A 510 11.95 -17.79 -30.27
N VAL A 511 11.06 -18.78 -30.34
CA VAL A 511 11.29 -20.02 -31.10
C VAL A 511 11.40 -19.72 -32.61
N ALA A 512 10.61 -18.76 -33.10
CA ALA A 512 10.60 -18.37 -34.50
C ALA A 512 11.86 -17.60 -34.97
N ARG A 513 12.74 -17.15 -34.05
CA ARG A 513 14.01 -16.46 -34.38
C ARG A 513 14.92 -17.25 -35.33
N GLY A 514 14.87 -18.59 -35.29
CA GLY A 514 15.66 -19.42 -36.21
C GLY A 514 15.24 -19.33 -37.67
N LYS A 515 14.04 -18.79 -37.95
CA LYS A 515 13.48 -18.62 -39.30
C LYS A 515 13.32 -17.16 -39.72
N TYR A 516 13.12 -16.25 -38.76
CA TYR A 516 12.86 -14.84 -39.01
C TYR A 516 13.88 -13.97 -38.25
N ASP A 517 14.82 -13.37 -38.99
CA ASP A 517 15.84 -12.48 -38.43
C ASP A 517 15.22 -11.24 -37.77
N GLU A 518 14.03 -10.82 -38.22
CA GLU A 518 13.30 -9.69 -37.65
C GLU A 518 12.92 -9.90 -36.18
N PHE A 519 12.76 -11.15 -35.74
CA PHE A 519 12.46 -11.47 -34.34
C PHE A 519 13.72 -11.50 -33.46
N CYS A 520 14.92 -11.38 -34.03
CA CYS A 520 16.20 -11.29 -33.32
C CYS A 520 16.44 -9.91 -32.70
N ILE A 521 15.38 -9.29 -32.19
CA ILE A 521 15.40 -8.03 -31.44
C ILE A 521 15.14 -8.28 -29.95
N PRO A 522 15.55 -7.38 -29.03
CA PRO A 522 15.17 -7.46 -27.63
C PRO A 522 13.64 -7.39 -27.49
N MET A 523 13.08 -8.35 -26.75
CA MET A 523 11.66 -8.41 -26.44
C MET A 523 11.50 -8.55 -24.93
N VAL A 524 10.68 -7.70 -24.32
CA VAL A 524 10.43 -7.73 -22.87
C VAL A 524 8.94 -7.63 -22.60
N MET A 525 8.51 -8.30 -21.52
CA MET A 525 7.12 -8.32 -21.07
C MET A 525 6.96 -7.64 -19.73
N VAL A 526 5.87 -6.91 -19.55
CA VAL A 526 5.37 -6.49 -18.24
C VAL A 526 4.03 -7.21 -17.97
N PRO A 527 3.90 -7.95 -16.86
CA PRO A 527 2.69 -8.71 -16.55
C PRO A 527 1.52 -7.78 -16.22
N ALA A 528 0.43 -7.90 -16.97
CA ALA A 528 -0.81 -7.15 -16.81
C ALA A 528 -2.03 -8.07 -17.02
N THR A 529 -2.63 -8.49 -15.91
CA THR A 529 -3.81 -9.34 -15.86
C THR A 529 -4.45 -9.21 -14.49
N VAL A 530 -5.77 -9.38 -14.40
CA VAL A 530 -6.44 -9.47 -13.09
C VAL A 530 -6.11 -10.78 -12.37
N SER A 531 -5.82 -11.85 -13.14
CA SER A 531 -5.70 -13.21 -12.61
C SER A 531 -4.41 -13.49 -11.85
N ASN A 532 -3.39 -12.64 -11.98
CA ASN A 532 -2.07 -12.86 -11.40
C ASN A 532 -1.43 -14.21 -11.74
N ASN A 533 -1.61 -14.66 -12.98
CA ASN A 533 -1.21 -15.99 -13.44
C ASN A 533 -0.01 -15.97 -14.41
N VAL A 534 0.76 -14.89 -14.47
CA VAL A 534 1.94 -14.80 -15.36
C VAL A 534 3.16 -15.39 -14.65
N PRO A 535 3.80 -16.44 -15.20
CA PRO A 535 5.00 -17.01 -14.61
C PRO A 535 6.14 -16.01 -14.49
N GLY A 536 6.90 -16.07 -13.39
CA GLY A 536 8.09 -15.23 -13.17
C GLY A 536 7.82 -13.87 -12.52
N SER A 537 6.57 -13.59 -12.12
CA SER A 537 6.25 -12.41 -11.32
C SER A 537 5.20 -12.73 -10.26
N ASP A 538 5.45 -12.27 -9.03
CA ASP A 538 4.51 -12.43 -7.91
C ASP A 538 3.27 -11.54 -8.05
N PHE A 539 3.36 -10.51 -8.89
CA PHE A 539 2.31 -9.52 -9.08
C PHE A 539 2.11 -9.19 -10.57
N SER A 540 0.90 -8.79 -10.90
CA SER A 540 0.54 -8.33 -12.24
C SER A 540 -0.33 -7.09 -12.15
N ILE A 541 -0.13 -6.19 -13.11
CA ILE A 541 -0.88 -4.94 -13.21
C ILE A 541 -2.37 -5.28 -13.39
N GLY A 542 -3.20 -4.75 -12.50
CA GLY A 542 -4.66 -4.93 -12.51
C GLY A 542 -5.21 -5.90 -11.46
N ALA A 543 -4.37 -6.74 -10.85
CA ALA A 543 -4.83 -7.67 -9.81
C ALA A 543 -5.33 -6.94 -8.55
N ASP A 544 -4.65 -5.88 -8.11
CA ASP A 544 -5.08 -5.07 -6.97
C ASP A 544 -6.42 -4.37 -7.19
N THR A 545 -6.66 -3.82 -8.39
CA THR A 545 -7.97 -3.24 -8.75
C THR A 545 -9.08 -4.28 -8.68
N ALA A 546 -8.82 -5.51 -9.14
CA ALA A 546 -9.77 -6.61 -9.03
C ALA A 546 -10.02 -7.01 -7.56
N LEU A 547 -8.98 -7.07 -6.73
CA LEU A 547 -9.12 -7.35 -5.29
C LEU A 547 -9.94 -6.29 -4.57
N ASN A 548 -9.72 -5.01 -4.84
CA ASN A 548 -10.54 -3.94 -4.26
C ASN A 548 -12.01 -4.04 -4.70
N THR A 549 -12.27 -4.42 -5.96
CA THR A 549 -13.63 -4.66 -6.46
C THR A 549 -14.31 -5.84 -5.76
N ILE A 550 -13.59 -6.97 -5.60
CA ILE A 550 -14.07 -8.15 -4.85
C ILE A 550 -14.38 -7.77 -3.41
N THR A 551 -13.46 -7.03 -2.77
CA THR A 551 -13.56 -6.61 -1.37
C THR A 551 -14.78 -5.71 -1.14
N ASP A 552 -14.98 -4.67 -1.95
CA ASP A 552 -16.14 -3.78 -1.89
C ASP A 552 -17.46 -4.54 -2.16
N THR A 553 -17.46 -5.44 -3.15
CA THR A 553 -18.62 -6.29 -3.44
C THR A 553 -18.98 -7.17 -2.24
N CYS A 554 -17.99 -7.81 -1.62
CA CYS A 554 -18.19 -8.65 -0.44
C CYS A 554 -18.70 -7.84 0.75
N ASP A 555 -18.20 -6.62 0.97
CA ASP A 555 -18.66 -5.76 2.05
C ASP A 555 -20.15 -5.42 1.90
N ARG A 556 -20.60 -5.08 0.69
CA ARG A 556 -22.01 -4.82 0.38
C ARG A 556 -22.88 -6.06 0.56
N ILE A 557 -22.40 -7.22 0.12
CA ILE A 557 -23.10 -8.51 0.31
C ILE A 557 -23.22 -8.86 1.79
N LYS A 558 -22.15 -8.69 2.56
CA LYS A 558 -22.13 -8.93 4.02
C LYS A 558 -23.08 -8.00 4.76
N GLN A 559 -23.20 -6.75 4.33
CA GLN A 559 -24.17 -5.81 4.88
C GLN A 559 -25.61 -6.33 4.66
N SER A 560 -25.93 -6.83 3.46
CA SER A 560 -27.22 -7.46 3.16
C SER A 560 -27.47 -8.74 3.99
N ALA A 561 -26.46 -9.60 4.13
CA ALA A 561 -26.53 -10.82 4.93
C ALA A 561 -26.82 -10.51 6.41
N SER A 562 -26.15 -9.49 6.95
CA SER A 562 -26.29 -9.07 8.35
C SER A 562 -27.69 -8.55 8.67
N GLY A 563 -28.34 -7.89 7.70
CA GLY A 563 -29.71 -7.38 7.85
C GLY A 563 -30.77 -8.50 7.90
N THR A 564 -30.59 -9.56 7.13
CA THR A 564 -31.55 -10.68 7.08
C THR A 564 -31.25 -11.79 8.09
N LYS A 565 -30.00 -11.85 8.58
CA LYS A 565 -29.43 -12.90 9.45
C LYS A 565 -29.55 -14.30 8.81
N ARG A 566 -28.74 -15.25 9.30
CA ARG A 566 -28.79 -16.68 8.87
C ARG A 566 -28.73 -16.90 7.36
N ARG A 567 -27.88 -16.14 6.65
CA ARG A 567 -27.69 -16.24 5.21
C ARG A 567 -26.23 -16.47 4.88
N VAL A 568 -25.97 -17.38 3.95
CA VAL A 568 -24.64 -17.66 3.39
C VAL A 568 -24.66 -17.23 1.92
N PHE A 569 -23.56 -16.66 1.46
CA PHE A 569 -23.35 -16.32 0.06
C PHE A 569 -22.19 -17.14 -0.49
N ILE A 570 -22.40 -17.70 -1.68
CA ILE A 570 -21.34 -18.33 -2.48
C ILE A 570 -21.01 -17.32 -3.58
N ILE A 571 -19.76 -16.88 -3.64
CA ILE A 571 -19.29 -15.85 -4.57
C ILE A 571 -18.21 -16.49 -5.45
N GLU A 572 -18.47 -16.53 -6.76
CA GLU A 572 -17.49 -16.98 -7.74
C GLU A 572 -16.62 -15.78 -8.16
N THR A 573 -15.32 -15.99 -8.23
CA THR A 573 -14.31 -14.98 -8.60
C THR A 573 -13.61 -15.37 -9.90
N MET A 574 -13.07 -14.37 -10.61
CA MET A 574 -12.18 -14.60 -11.74
C MET A 574 -10.82 -15.17 -11.29
N GLY A 575 -9.99 -15.61 -12.24
CA GLY A 575 -8.66 -16.17 -11.97
C GLY A 575 -8.27 -17.31 -12.91
N GLY A 576 -9.27 -17.90 -13.58
CA GLY A 576 -9.05 -19.14 -14.33
C GLY A 576 -8.67 -20.25 -13.36
N TYR A 577 -7.52 -20.88 -13.57
CA TYR A 577 -6.95 -21.86 -12.63
C TYR A 577 -6.07 -21.23 -11.54
N CYS A 578 -5.86 -19.92 -11.56
CA CYS A 578 -5.09 -19.23 -10.53
C CYS A 578 -6.04 -18.71 -9.44
N GLY A 579 -5.92 -19.28 -8.25
CA GLY A 579 -6.71 -18.97 -7.06
C GLY A 579 -6.32 -17.67 -6.36
N TYR A 580 -5.40 -16.86 -6.90
CA TYR A 580 -4.91 -15.63 -6.26
C TYR A 580 -6.05 -14.69 -5.84
N LEU A 581 -6.96 -14.35 -6.76
CA LEU A 581 -8.08 -13.45 -6.48
C LEU A 581 -9.05 -14.04 -5.45
N SER A 582 -9.33 -15.34 -5.55
CA SER A 582 -10.22 -16.05 -4.61
C SER A 582 -9.64 -16.07 -3.21
N ASN A 583 -8.36 -16.41 -3.07
CA ASN A 583 -7.67 -16.52 -1.79
C ASN A 583 -7.47 -15.15 -1.14
N MET A 584 -6.85 -14.21 -1.85
CA MET A 584 -6.56 -12.88 -1.31
C MET A 584 -7.84 -12.07 -1.10
N GLY A 585 -8.82 -12.20 -2.00
CA GLY A 585 -10.15 -11.62 -1.85
C GLY A 585 -10.90 -12.20 -0.65
N GLY A 586 -10.81 -13.52 -0.44
CA GLY A 586 -11.35 -14.19 0.75
C GLY A 586 -10.72 -13.67 2.04
N LEU A 587 -9.40 -13.50 2.08
CA LEU A 587 -8.69 -12.93 3.22
C LEU A 587 -9.12 -11.49 3.52
N ALA A 588 -9.18 -10.64 2.49
CA ALA A 588 -9.59 -9.23 2.61
C ALA A 588 -11.08 -9.05 2.97
N ALA A 589 -11.94 -9.96 2.50
CA ALA A 589 -13.37 -9.97 2.82
C ALA A 589 -13.66 -10.61 4.19
N GLY A 590 -12.73 -11.40 4.73
CA GLY A 590 -12.95 -12.24 5.90
C GLY A 590 -13.95 -13.35 5.62
N ALA A 591 -13.83 -13.98 4.46
CA ALA A 591 -14.63 -15.12 4.05
C ALA A 591 -14.39 -16.33 4.96
N ASP A 592 -15.42 -17.17 5.09
CA ASP A 592 -15.33 -18.41 5.88
C ASP A 592 -14.54 -19.52 5.16
N ALA A 593 -14.56 -19.51 3.84
CA ALA A 593 -13.81 -20.42 2.98
C ALA A 593 -13.51 -19.74 1.63
N ALA A 594 -12.39 -20.12 1.01
CA ALA A 594 -12.02 -19.74 -0.34
C ALA A 594 -11.54 -20.99 -1.09
N TYR A 595 -12.38 -21.52 -1.99
CA TYR A 595 -12.07 -22.71 -2.77
C TYR A 595 -11.23 -22.32 -4.00
N ILE A 596 -10.11 -23.00 -4.19
CA ILE A 596 -9.15 -22.72 -5.26
C ILE A 596 -8.72 -24.01 -5.96
N PHE A 597 -8.15 -23.89 -7.15
CA PHE A 597 -7.72 -25.07 -7.93
C PHE A 597 -6.45 -25.70 -7.35
N GLU A 598 -5.58 -24.87 -6.78
CA GLU A 598 -4.28 -25.26 -6.23
C GLU A 598 -4.41 -26.11 -4.95
N GLU A 599 -5.53 -26.03 -4.24
CA GLU A 599 -5.84 -26.83 -3.06
C GLU A 599 -7.04 -27.74 -3.36
N GLN A 600 -6.78 -29.04 -3.49
CA GLN A 600 -7.85 -30.00 -3.78
C GLN A 600 -8.78 -30.13 -2.57
N PHE A 601 -10.08 -30.04 -2.83
CA PHE A 601 -11.12 -30.29 -1.84
C PHE A 601 -12.08 -31.38 -2.31
N ASP A 602 -12.56 -32.20 -1.38
CA ASP A 602 -13.53 -33.25 -1.64
C ASP A 602 -14.88 -32.98 -0.95
N ILE A 603 -15.84 -33.90 -1.10
CA ILE A 603 -17.16 -33.77 -0.47
C ILE A 603 -17.09 -33.75 1.05
N ARG A 604 -16.05 -34.31 1.68
CA ARG A 604 -15.89 -34.34 3.13
C ARG A 604 -15.50 -32.97 3.65
N GLU A 605 -14.62 -32.26 2.94
CA GLU A 605 -14.25 -30.88 3.30
C GLU A 605 -15.43 -29.92 3.15
N LEU A 606 -16.25 -30.11 2.11
CA LEU A 606 -17.53 -29.40 1.99
C LEU A 606 -18.49 -29.76 3.13
N GLN A 607 -18.47 -30.99 3.61
CA GLN A 607 -19.29 -31.41 4.77
C GLN A 607 -18.80 -30.82 6.10
N VAL A 608 -17.50 -30.52 6.26
CA VAL A 608 -16.98 -29.84 7.47
C VAL A 608 -17.58 -28.43 7.65
N LEU A 609 -18.17 -27.85 6.59
CA LEU A 609 -19.02 -26.65 6.69
C LEU A 609 -20.26 -26.84 7.58
N THR A 610 -20.59 -28.04 8.08
CA THR A 610 -21.56 -28.21 9.19
C THR A 610 -21.16 -27.43 10.45
N ASN A 611 -19.91 -26.98 10.58
CA ASN A 611 -19.50 -26.00 11.59
C ASN A 611 -20.15 -24.60 11.42
N ILE A 612 -20.65 -24.26 10.23
CA ILE A 612 -21.46 -23.05 10.00
C ILE A 612 -22.81 -23.17 10.71
N GLU A 613 -23.42 -24.36 10.77
CA GLU A 613 -24.63 -24.59 11.59
C GLU A 613 -24.35 -24.31 13.07
N GLY A 614 -23.18 -24.75 13.58
CA GLY A 614 -22.72 -24.45 14.93
C GLY A 614 -22.57 -22.95 15.23
N ARG A 615 -22.19 -22.13 14.23
CA ARG A 615 -22.16 -20.66 14.36
C ARG A 615 -23.56 -20.03 14.37
N PHE A 616 -24.51 -20.54 13.58
CA PHE A 616 -25.90 -20.07 13.64
C PHE A 616 -26.61 -20.41 14.95
N ILE A 617 -26.18 -21.48 15.62
CA ILE A 617 -26.71 -21.90 16.93
C ILE A 617 -26.17 -21.01 18.06
N LYS A 618 -24.89 -20.59 18.01
CA LYS A 618 -24.29 -19.72 19.04
C LYS A 618 -24.82 -18.28 19.05
N SER A 619 -25.41 -17.76 17.97
CA SER A 619 -25.95 -16.39 17.95
C SER A 619 -27.33 -16.23 18.62
N VAL A 620 -27.83 -17.27 19.31
CA VAL A 620 -29.17 -17.34 19.94
C VAL A 620 -29.08 -17.36 21.47
N LYS A 621 -27.88 -17.41 22.04
CA LYS A 621 -27.62 -17.22 23.46
C LYS A 621 -26.82 -15.94 23.63
#